data_AF-A0A1Y3AXB0-F1
#
_entry.id   AF-A0A1Y3AXB0-F1
#
_cell.length_a   1.000
_cell.length_b   1.000
_cell.length_c   1.000
_cell.angle_alpha   90.00
_cell.angle_beta   90.00
_cell.angle_gamma   90.00
#
_symmetry.space_group_name_H-M   'P 1'
#
loop_
_entity.id
_entity.type
_entity.pdbx_description
1 polymer ?
#
loop_
_entity_poly.entity_id
_entity_poly.type
_entity_poly.pdbx_seq_one_letter_code
_entity_poly.pdbx_strand_id
1 'polypeptide(L)'
;PRVVFITHGFWGSARSKWIHDLKQKFFDESDQTFIILGWGKGAELPAFKYAQAVANVEVVAKWFSNYVLELKRKNITKTISKGSIWGIGEGIGAHIMGLAGRWSQHAFNRITGLDPAGPGFELVNENLMLRSDDAPFVDVAHTDSHHEFRSSENYALINKYGTLKPCGTLDIYVNFGYDQPNAADFVNAGSHLRSIELFAWSIENPGELRTQFCLKETPTIDRPVDKVKRTVQPAEMGYWADPKATGCYYLETNGEEPWKEGF
;
A
#
# COMPACT_ATOMS: atom_id res chain seq x y z
N PRO A 1 12.23 -1.09 19.65
CA PRO A 1 10.80 -1.39 19.46
C PRO A 1 10.15 -0.39 18.48
N ARG A 2 9.40 -0.89 17.50
CA ARG A 2 8.67 -0.09 16.49
C ARG A 2 7.20 0.05 16.89
N VAL A 3 6.54 1.12 16.47
CA VAL A 3 5.07 1.20 16.50
C VAL A 3 4.54 1.04 15.08
N VAL A 4 3.73 0.02 14.86
CA VAL A 4 3.09 -0.29 13.57
C VAL A 4 1.63 0.11 13.64
N PHE A 5 1.20 1.02 12.78
CA PHE A 5 -0.20 1.26 12.54
C PHE A 5 -0.60 0.57 11.25
N ILE A 6 -1.68 -0.20 11.27
CA ILE A 6 -2.22 -0.85 10.08
C ILE A 6 -3.69 -0.50 9.90
N THR A 7 -4.13 -0.32 8.66
CA THR A 7 -5.54 -0.06 8.33
C THR A 7 -5.96 -0.81 7.08
N HIS A 8 -7.22 -1.22 7.06
CA HIS A 8 -7.86 -1.85 5.91
C HIS A 8 -8.41 -0.83 4.91
N GLY A 9 -8.75 -1.30 3.71
CA GLY A 9 -9.52 -0.57 2.70
C GLY A 9 -11.02 -0.81 2.75
N PHE A 10 -11.66 -0.70 1.58
CA PHE A 10 -13.09 -0.92 1.37
C PHE A 10 -13.48 -2.38 1.65
N TRP A 11 -14.69 -2.62 2.18
CA TRP A 11 -15.13 -3.95 2.64
C TRP A 11 -14.28 -4.61 3.74
N GLY A 12 -13.24 -3.95 4.23
CA GLY A 12 -12.45 -4.40 5.37
C GLY A 12 -12.94 -3.84 6.71
N SER A 13 -12.44 -4.44 7.79
CA SER A 13 -12.66 -3.95 9.16
C SER A 13 -11.48 -4.27 10.06
N ALA A 14 -11.52 -3.82 11.32
CA ALA A 14 -10.53 -4.23 12.34
C ALA A 14 -10.49 -5.75 12.56
N ARG A 15 -11.51 -6.49 12.11
CA ARG A 15 -11.64 -7.95 12.27
C ARG A 15 -11.19 -8.72 11.04
N SER A 16 -10.74 -8.04 9.97
CA SER A 16 -10.26 -8.69 8.77
C SER A 16 -9.14 -9.67 9.12
N LYS A 17 -9.29 -10.94 8.71
CA LYS A 17 -8.39 -12.04 9.10
C LYS A 17 -6.92 -11.72 8.78
N TRP A 18 -6.67 -11.18 7.59
CA TRP A 18 -5.33 -10.86 7.12
C TRP A 18 -4.57 -9.87 8.03
N ILE A 19 -5.28 -8.94 8.70
CA ILE A 19 -4.65 -8.02 9.66
C ILE A 19 -4.12 -8.79 10.87
N HIS A 20 -4.88 -9.77 11.36
CA HIS A 20 -4.49 -10.57 12.51
C HIS A 20 -3.42 -11.60 12.17
N ASP A 21 -3.44 -12.15 10.96
CA ASP A 21 -2.37 -13.01 10.44
C ASP A 21 -1.06 -12.22 10.32
N LEU A 22 -1.10 -11.02 9.72
CA LEU A 22 0.05 -10.11 9.68
C LEU A 22 0.56 -9.78 11.08
N LYS A 23 -0.33 -9.37 11.99
CA LYS A 23 0.03 -9.06 13.38
C LYS A 23 0.84 -10.20 14.01
N GLN A 24 0.44 -11.47 13.78
CA GLN A 24 1.17 -12.62 14.30
C GLN A 24 2.59 -12.70 13.70
N LYS A 25 2.73 -12.62 12.37
CA LYS A 25 4.04 -12.61 11.69
C LYS A 25 4.94 -11.46 12.19
N PHE A 26 4.37 -10.29 12.44
CA PHE A 26 5.12 -9.16 13.02
C PHE A 26 5.68 -9.45 14.41
N PHE A 27 4.90 -10.13 15.26
CA PHE A 27 5.31 -10.51 16.62
C PHE A 27 6.30 -11.66 16.63
N ASP A 28 6.21 -12.57 15.65
CA ASP A 28 7.19 -13.65 15.49
C ASP A 28 8.55 -13.10 15.04
N GLU A 29 8.57 -12.04 14.23
CA GLU A 29 9.79 -11.39 13.75
C GLU A 29 10.48 -10.50 14.80
N SER A 30 9.74 -9.67 15.55
CA SER A 30 10.35 -8.79 16.55
C SER A 30 9.39 -8.19 17.59
N ASP A 31 9.94 -7.74 18.72
CA ASP A 31 9.18 -7.04 19.75
C ASP A 31 8.76 -5.62 19.29
N GLN A 32 7.48 -5.50 18.94
CA GLN A 32 6.86 -4.30 18.38
C GLN A 32 5.47 -4.06 18.95
N THR A 33 5.02 -2.81 18.93
CA THR A 33 3.63 -2.47 19.23
C THR A 33 2.84 -2.42 17.92
N PHE A 34 1.80 -3.25 17.80
CA PHE A 34 0.97 -3.34 16.61
C PHE A 34 -0.43 -2.79 16.90
N ILE A 35 -0.84 -1.75 16.16
CA ILE A 35 -2.09 -1.00 16.38
C ILE A 35 -2.94 -1.08 15.11
N ILE A 36 -4.17 -1.55 15.26
CA ILE A 36 -5.13 -1.68 14.17
C ILE A 36 -6.05 -0.45 14.18
N LEU A 37 -6.01 0.35 13.11
CA LEU A 37 -6.97 1.41 12.86
C LEU A 37 -8.19 0.81 12.15
N GLY A 38 -9.24 0.56 12.93
CA GLY A 38 -10.51 0.05 12.40
C GLY A 38 -11.48 1.16 12.05
N TRP A 39 -11.94 1.20 10.80
CA TRP A 39 -12.95 2.14 10.32
C TRP A 39 -14.09 1.46 9.56
N GLY A 40 -14.36 0.19 9.86
CA GLY A 40 -15.36 -0.66 9.18
C GLY A 40 -16.74 -0.04 9.00
N LYS A 41 -17.26 0.74 9.97
CA LYS A 41 -18.55 1.46 9.79
C LYS A 41 -18.57 2.45 8.62
N GLY A 42 -17.41 2.95 8.21
CA GLY A 42 -17.24 3.84 7.05
C GLY A 42 -16.73 3.14 5.79
N ALA A 43 -16.34 1.86 5.88
CA ALA A 43 -15.69 1.09 4.80
C ALA A 43 -16.50 -0.13 4.34
N GLU A 44 -17.19 -0.82 5.24
CA GLU A 44 -18.06 -1.97 5.01
C GLU A 44 -19.43 -1.50 4.50
N LEU A 45 -19.42 -0.77 3.39
CA LEU A 45 -20.62 -0.25 2.76
C LEU A 45 -20.97 -1.11 1.54
N PRO A 46 -22.26 -1.15 1.12
CA PRO A 46 -22.62 -1.76 -0.15
C PRO A 46 -21.80 -1.16 -1.33
N ALA A 47 -21.52 -1.95 -2.36
CA ALA A 47 -20.68 -1.55 -3.51
C ALA A 47 -21.06 -0.17 -4.09
N PHE A 48 -22.36 0.09 -4.27
CA PHE A 48 -22.88 1.34 -4.82
C PHE A 48 -22.62 2.58 -3.93
N LYS A 49 -22.13 2.39 -2.69
CA LYS A 49 -21.71 3.45 -1.77
C LYS A 49 -20.19 3.60 -1.69
N TYR A 50 -19.44 3.07 -2.65
CA TYR A 50 -17.98 3.24 -2.70
C TYR A 50 -17.55 4.71 -2.60
N ALA A 51 -18.22 5.62 -3.32
CA ALA A 51 -17.94 7.06 -3.23
C ALA A 51 -18.11 7.62 -1.80
N GLN A 52 -19.03 7.06 -1.00
CA GLN A 52 -19.16 7.43 0.41
C GLN A 52 -17.98 6.94 1.24
N ALA A 53 -17.46 5.74 0.98
CA ALA A 53 -16.26 5.24 1.64
C ALA A 53 -15.03 6.11 1.32
N VAL A 54 -14.90 6.53 0.05
CA VAL A 54 -13.88 7.51 -0.37
C VAL A 54 -14.05 8.83 0.38
N ALA A 55 -15.27 9.39 0.46
CA ALA A 55 -15.52 10.63 1.20
C ALA A 55 -15.20 10.52 2.70
N ASN A 56 -15.37 9.33 3.30
CA ASN A 56 -15.06 9.11 4.71
C ASN A 56 -13.54 9.16 5.02
N VAL A 57 -12.68 8.98 4.02
CA VAL A 57 -11.22 8.96 4.18
C VAL A 57 -10.69 10.20 4.87
N GLU A 58 -11.13 11.39 4.43
CA GLU A 58 -10.68 12.65 5.01
C GLU A 58 -11.02 12.75 6.50
N VAL A 59 -12.23 12.33 6.89
CA VAL A 59 -12.67 12.36 8.30
C VAL A 59 -11.84 11.38 9.13
N VAL A 60 -11.64 10.15 8.66
CA VAL A 60 -10.87 9.12 9.37
C VAL A 60 -9.41 9.55 9.49
N ALA A 61 -8.80 10.01 8.40
CA ALA A 61 -7.42 10.47 8.38
C ALA A 61 -7.21 11.68 9.28
N LYS A 62 -8.17 12.63 9.34
CA LYS A 62 -8.07 13.82 10.20
C LYS A 62 -8.12 13.45 11.67
N TRP A 63 -9.03 12.56 12.05
CA TRP A 63 -9.08 12.05 13.42
C TRP A 63 -7.78 11.32 13.78
N PHE A 64 -7.32 10.45 12.89
CA PHE A 64 -6.13 9.64 13.13
C PHE A 64 -4.84 10.47 13.17
N SER A 65 -4.70 11.47 12.30
CA SER A 65 -3.55 12.38 12.31
C SER A 65 -3.44 13.13 13.65
N ASN A 66 -4.57 13.60 14.17
CA ASN A 66 -4.62 14.26 15.47
C ASN A 66 -4.25 13.29 16.60
N TYR A 67 -4.74 12.04 16.54
CA TYR A 67 -4.40 11.01 17.51
C TYR A 67 -2.88 10.72 17.51
N VAL A 68 -2.27 10.51 16.35
CA VAL A 68 -0.82 10.27 16.21
C VAL A 68 -0.02 11.48 16.70
N LEU A 69 -0.46 12.70 16.38
CA LEU A 69 0.18 13.93 16.85
C LEU A 69 0.14 14.04 18.39
N GLU A 70 -0.99 13.70 19.01
CA GLU A 70 -1.13 13.66 20.47
C GLU A 70 -0.23 12.58 21.10
N LEU A 71 -0.12 11.40 20.49
CA LEU A 71 0.81 10.36 20.95
C LEU A 71 2.27 10.85 20.92
N LYS A 72 2.66 11.54 19.84
CA LYS A 72 3.99 12.16 19.69
C LYS A 72 4.23 13.24 20.75
N ARG A 73 3.27 14.14 20.96
CA ARG A 73 3.37 15.25 21.93
C ARG A 73 3.51 14.78 23.36
N LYS A 74 2.74 13.78 23.77
CA LYS A 74 2.69 13.33 25.16
C LYS A 74 3.86 12.43 25.55
N ASN A 75 4.79 12.12 24.64
CA ASN A 75 5.88 11.16 24.86
C ASN A 75 5.39 9.83 25.50
N ILE A 76 4.11 9.45 25.25
CA ILE A 76 3.43 8.35 25.95
C ILE A 76 4.10 7.00 25.68
N THR A 77 4.96 6.92 24.69
CA THR A 77 5.99 5.90 24.65
C THR A 77 7.36 6.58 24.48
N LYS A 78 8.29 6.30 25.40
CA LYS A 78 9.74 6.56 25.16
C LYS A 78 10.22 5.92 23.85
N THR A 79 9.45 4.95 23.35
CA THR A 79 9.54 4.32 22.03
C THR A 79 9.18 5.27 20.89
N ILE A 80 8.11 6.06 20.94
CA ILE A 80 7.75 7.03 19.87
C ILE A 80 8.71 8.23 19.85
N SER A 81 9.24 8.64 21.01
CA SER A 81 10.21 9.74 21.07
C SER A 81 11.62 9.37 20.60
N LYS A 82 11.91 8.07 20.41
CA LYS A 82 13.19 7.55 19.87
C LYS A 82 13.04 6.59 18.68
N GLY A 83 11.83 6.19 18.31
CA GLY A 83 11.57 4.93 17.61
C GLY A 83 10.52 5.07 16.53
N SER A 84 10.78 4.32 15.47
CA SER A 84 10.12 4.44 14.19
C SER A 84 8.62 4.18 14.30
N ILE A 85 7.82 5.12 13.77
CA ILE A 85 6.41 4.88 13.48
C ILE A 85 6.33 4.41 12.03
N TRP A 86 5.68 3.27 11.79
CA TRP A 86 5.43 2.76 10.44
C TRP A 86 3.92 2.58 10.24
N GLY A 87 3.36 3.24 9.22
CA GLY A 87 1.98 3.08 8.77
C GLY A 87 1.89 2.08 7.62
N ILE A 88 0.90 1.20 7.64
CA ILE A 88 0.60 0.24 6.57
C ILE A 88 -0.86 0.41 6.22
N GLY A 89 -1.19 0.58 4.94
CA GLY A 89 -2.56 0.73 4.50
C GLY A 89 -2.81 -0.04 3.21
N GLU A 90 -3.93 -0.75 3.16
CA GLU A 90 -4.36 -1.48 1.96
C GLU A 90 -5.52 -0.75 1.25
N GLY A 91 -5.48 -0.71 -0.08
CA GLY A 91 -6.51 -0.06 -0.90
C GLY A 91 -6.75 1.39 -0.49
N ILE A 92 -7.99 1.71 -0.10
CA ILE A 92 -8.35 3.03 0.45
C ILE A 92 -7.54 3.38 1.71
N GLY A 93 -7.17 2.37 2.50
CA GLY A 93 -6.38 2.52 3.71
C GLY A 93 -5.00 3.12 3.49
N ALA A 94 -4.38 2.91 2.32
CA ALA A 94 -3.11 3.52 1.97
C ALA A 94 -3.19 5.06 1.98
N HIS A 95 -4.30 5.61 1.48
CA HIS A 95 -4.58 7.04 1.46
C HIS A 95 -4.83 7.61 2.86
N ILE A 96 -5.51 6.85 3.73
CA ILE A 96 -5.67 7.22 5.14
C ILE A 96 -4.31 7.35 5.83
N MET A 97 -3.39 6.41 5.59
CA MET A 97 -2.02 6.46 6.14
C MET A 97 -1.22 7.64 5.60
N GLY A 98 -1.29 7.89 4.28
CA GLY A 98 -0.64 9.05 3.65
C GLY A 98 -1.10 10.37 4.23
N LEU A 99 -2.42 10.61 4.27
CA LEU A 99 -3.01 11.80 4.86
C LEU A 99 -2.67 11.94 6.35
N ALA A 100 -2.66 10.84 7.10
CA ALA A 100 -2.25 10.84 8.49
C ALA A 100 -0.77 11.24 8.66
N GLY A 101 0.12 10.76 7.78
CA GLY A 101 1.52 11.18 7.68
C GLY A 101 1.64 12.69 7.47
N ARG A 102 1.01 13.19 6.41
CA ARG A 102 1.01 14.60 6.02
C ARG A 102 0.48 15.52 7.12
N TRP A 103 -0.66 15.18 7.72
CA TRP A 103 -1.34 16.04 8.69
C TRP A 103 -0.82 15.91 10.13
N SER A 104 0.02 14.90 10.42
CA SER A 104 0.66 14.72 11.73
C SER A 104 2.07 15.32 11.80
N GLN A 105 2.42 16.24 10.89
CA GLN A 105 3.78 16.79 10.76
C GLN A 105 4.82 15.70 10.50
N HIS A 106 4.51 14.80 9.57
CA HIS A 106 5.37 13.67 9.17
C HIS A 106 5.81 12.85 10.39
N ALA A 107 4.85 12.47 11.24
CA ALA A 107 5.14 11.65 12.42
C ALA A 107 5.58 10.22 12.06
N PHE A 108 5.24 9.76 10.87
CA PHE A 108 5.59 8.44 10.34
C PHE A 108 7.00 8.49 9.73
N ASN A 109 7.80 7.47 10.01
CA ASN A 109 9.12 7.27 9.40
C ASN A 109 9.03 6.47 8.10
N ARG A 110 8.05 5.57 8.04
CA ARG A 110 7.76 4.74 6.88
C ARG A 110 6.25 4.65 6.68
N ILE A 111 5.79 4.69 5.43
CA ILE A 111 4.42 4.33 5.07
C ILE A 111 4.47 3.28 3.95
N THR A 112 3.79 2.16 4.13
CA THR A 112 3.63 1.14 3.09
C THR A 112 2.22 1.16 2.53
N GLY A 113 2.10 1.37 1.22
CA GLY A 113 0.85 1.26 0.47
C GLY A 113 0.73 -0.12 -0.18
N LEU A 114 -0.26 -0.90 0.25
CA LEU A 114 -0.59 -2.20 -0.35
C LEU A 114 -1.71 -1.98 -1.37
N ASP A 115 -1.34 -1.95 -2.64
CA ASP A 115 -2.19 -1.65 -3.79
C ASP A 115 -3.16 -0.47 -3.57
N PRO A 116 -2.64 0.78 -3.44
CA PRO A 116 -3.47 1.95 -3.16
C PRO A 116 -4.61 2.11 -4.17
N ALA A 117 -5.79 2.47 -3.69
CA ALA A 117 -6.97 2.54 -4.54
C ALA A 117 -6.84 3.59 -5.65
N GLY A 118 -7.10 3.21 -6.89
CA GLY A 118 -7.27 4.17 -7.99
C GLY A 118 -8.59 4.94 -7.86
N PRO A 119 -9.74 4.23 -7.82
CA PRO A 119 -11.05 4.87 -7.88
C PRO A 119 -11.32 5.89 -6.79
N GLY A 120 -11.72 7.09 -7.21
CA GLY A 120 -12.00 8.21 -6.29
C GLY A 120 -10.76 9.01 -5.87
N PHE A 121 -9.55 8.64 -6.30
CA PHE A 121 -8.31 9.34 -5.94
C PHE A 121 -7.59 9.89 -7.17
N GLU A 122 -6.99 9.03 -8.00
CA GLU A 122 -6.05 9.42 -9.06
C GLU A 122 -6.61 10.39 -10.12
N LEU A 123 -7.92 10.33 -10.41
CA LEU A 123 -8.58 11.20 -11.40
C LEU A 123 -9.68 12.09 -10.80
N VAL A 124 -9.93 11.98 -9.49
CA VAL A 124 -11.04 12.69 -8.83
C VAL A 124 -10.52 13.66 -7.79
N ASN A 125 -9.64 13.21 -6.88
CA ASN A 125 -9.07 14.06 -5.85
C ASN A 125 -7.68 13.57 -5.44
N GLU A 126 -6.70 13.95 -6.24
CA GLU A 126 -5.29 13.60 -5.99
C GLU A 126 -4.77 14.14 -4.66
N ASN A 127 -5.38 15.18 -4.09
CA ASN A 127 -4.99 15.71 -2.78
C ASN A 127 -5.28 14.71 -1.66
N LEU A 128 -6.18 13.75 -1.86
CA LEU A 128 -6.46 12.69 -0.90
C LEU A 128 -5.57 11.46 -1.11
N MET A 129 -4.81 11.40 -2.21
CA MET A 129 -3.96 10.26 -2.53
C MET A 129 -2.74 10.20 -1.59
N LEU A 130 -2.21 8.98 -1.44
CA LEU A 130 -0.89 8.76 -0.84
C LEU A 130 0.17 9.45 -1.70
N ARG A 131 1.22 9.98 -1.08
CA ARG A 131 2.32 10.64 -1.77
C ARG A 131 3.67 10.23 -1.21
N SER A 132 4.69 10.35 -2.06
CA SER A 132 6.08 10.04 -1.74
C SER A 132 6.65 10.89 -0.60
N ASP A 133 6.04 12.05 -0.32
CA ASP A 133 6.43 12.99 0.73
C ASP A 133 5.62 12.85 2.04
N ASP A 134 4.65 11.93 2.11
CA ASP A 134 3.83 11.73 3.32
C ASP A 134 4.62 11.13 4.51
N ALA A 135 5.79 10.54 4.23
CA ALA A 135 6.80 10.11 5.20
C ALA A 135 8.21 10.16 4.58
N PRO A 136 9.29 10.10 5.38
CA PRO A 136 10.67 10.02 4.86
C PRO A 136 10.91 8.83 3.91
N PHE A 137 10.14 7.76 4.07
CA PHE A 137 10.14 6.62 3.15
C PHE A 137 8.71 6.14 2.93
N VAL A 138 8.28 6.10 1.67
CA VAL A 138 6.99 5.54 1.29
C VAL A 138 7.24 4.43 0.28
N ASP A 139 6.84 3.21 0.58
CA ASP A 139 6.98 2.06 -0.30
C ASP A 139 5.62 1.51 -0.73
N VAL A 140 5.44 1.25 -2.02
CA VAL A 140 4.15 0.90 -2.60
C VAL A 140 4.29 -0.36 -3.45
N ALA A 141 3.35 -1.29 -3.27
CA ALA A 141 3.19 -2.45 -4.13
C ALA A 141 1.92 -2.27 -4.97
N HIS A 142 2.06 -2.24 -6.29
CA HIS A 142 0.96 -2.18 -7.24
C HIS A 142 0.67 -3.59 -7.75
N THR A 143 -0.58 -4.05 -7.60
CA THR A 143 -0.99 -5.43 -7.92
C THR A 143 -2.35 -5.56 -8.57
N ASP A 144 -3.19 -4.53 -8.69
CA ASP A 144 -4.48 -4.63 -9.39
C ASP A 144 -4.91 -3.37 -10.11
N SER A 145 -4.05 -2.89 -11.01
CA SER A 145 -4.36 -1.77 -11.85
C SER A 145 -4.64 -2.17 -13.31
N HIS A 146 -4.94 -1.17 -14.12
CA HIS A 146 -5.38 -1.34 -15.49
C HIS A 146 -4.21 -1.52 -16.44
N HIS A 147 -4.38 -2.41 -17.42
CA HIS A 147 -3.46 -2.53 -18.54
C HIS A 147 -3.50 -1.31 -19.49
N GLU A 148 -4.59 -0.54 -19.47
CA GLU A 148 -4.78 0.70 -20.24
C GLU A 148 -5.58 1.70 -19.38
N PHE A 149 -5.05 2.90 -19.12
CA PHE A 149 -5.86 3.97 -18.54
C PHE A 149 -6.86 4.43 -19.61
N ARG A 150 -8.17 4.28 -19.38
CA ARG A 150 -9.20 4.86 -20.27
C ARG A 150 -9.64 6.22 -19.73
N SER A 151 -10.10 7.11 -20.61
CA SER A 151 -10.52 8.47 -20.27
C SER A 151 -11.52 8.48 -19.09
N SER A 152 -11.53 9.61 -18.36
CA SER A 152 -12.36 9.86 -17.17
C SER A 152 -13.85 9.55 -17.32
N GLU A 153 -14.36 9.44 -18.54
CA GLU A 153 -15.77 9.17 -18.85
C GLU A 153 -16.19 7.72 -18.59
N ASN A 154 -15.25 6.75 -18.53
CA ASN A 154 -15.56 5.32 -18.35
C ASN A 154 -15.09 4.75 -17.00
N TYR A 155 -14.67 5.61 -16.08
CA TYR A 155 -14.05 5.18 -14.83
C TYR A 155 -15.01 4.40 -13.90
N ALA A 156 -16.33 4.56 -14.08
CA ALA A 156 -17.33 3.82 -13.31
C ALA A 156 -17.51 2.34 -13.76
N LEU A 157 -16.94 1.93 -14.90
CA LEU A 157 -17.03 0.57 -15.46
C LEU A 157 -15.75 -0.25 -15.23
N ILE A 158 -14.93 0.20 -14.29
CA ILE A 158 -13.59 -0.32 -14.02
C ILE A 158 -13.68 -1.58 -13.15
N ASN A 159 -13.17 -2.69 -13.69
CA ASN A 159 -12.99 -3.95 -12.97
C ASN A 159 -11.57 -4.05 -12.35
N LYS A 160 -11.11 -2.97 -11.72
CA LYS A 160 -9.80 -2.89 -11.06
C LYS A 160 -9.87 -1.99 -9.83
N TYR A 161 -9.11 -2.34 -8.80
CA TYR A 161 -9.12 -1.62 -7.53
C TYR A 161 -7.93 -0.68 -7.35
N GLY A 162 -6.76 -1.05 -7.84
CA GLY A 162 -5.49 -0.35 -7.62
C GLY A 162 -5.14 0.73 -8.66
N THR A 163 -4.28 1.67 -8.27
CA THR A 163 -3.68 2.69 -9.13
C THR A 163 -2.37 2.20 -9.77
N LEU A 164 -2.05 2.66 -10.99
CA LEU A 164 -0.68 2.57 -11.55
C LEU A 164 0.14 3.84 -11.29
N LYS A 165 -0.52 4.93 -10.88
CA LYS A 165 0.16 6.19 -10.66
C LYS A 165 1.11 6.03 -9.48
N PRO A 166 2.41 6.32 -9.64
CA PRO A 166 3.35 6.18 -8.53
C PRO A 166 2.98 7.16 -7.42
N CYS A 167 3.06 6.66 -6.20
CA CYS A 167 2.74 7.40 -4.98
C CYS A 167 3.72 7.11 -3.84
N GLY A 168 4.78 6.35 -4.10
CA GLY A 168 5.86 6.06 -3.17
C GLY A 168 7.15 6.85 -3.45
N THR A 169 8.06 6.78 -2.50
CA THR A 169 9.50 6.93 -2.76
C THR A 169 10.01 5.73 -3.57
N LEU A 170 9.47 4.54 -3.27
CA LEU A 170 9.70 3.27 -3.93
C LEU A 170 8.35 2.70 -4.40
N ASP A 171 8.17 2.55 -5.71
CA ASP A 171 6.97 1.94 -6.29
C ASP A 171 7.35 0.63 -6.99
N ILE A 172 6.74 -0.49 -6.60
CA ILE A 172 7.01 -1.82 -7.16
C ILE A 172 5.76 -2.32 -7.87
N TYR A 173 5.87 -2.51 -9.18
CA TYR A 173 4.82 -3.05 -10.04
C TYR A 173 4.98 -4.56 -10.16
N VAL A 174 4.17 -5.31 -9.40
CA VAL A 174 4.23 -6.77 -9.40
C VAL A 174 3.43 -7.31 -10.58
N ASN A 175 4.04 -8.13 -11.43
CA ASN A 175 3.47 -8.60 -12.68
C ASN A 175 2.87 -7.44 -13.49
N PHE A 176 3.68 -6.38 -13.64
CA PHE A 176 3.34 -5.11 -14.29
C PHE A 176 2.32 -4.25 -13.54
N GLY A 177 1.89 -4.66 -12.35
CA GLY A 177 0.85 -4.00 -11.57
C GLY A 177 -0.56 -4.30 -12.07
N TYR A 178 -0.76 -5.40 -12.81
CA TYR A 178 -2.02 -5.78 -13.45
C TYR A 178 -2.63 -7.03 -12.80
N ASP A 179 -3.13 -7.97 -13.60
CA ASP A 179 -3.62 -9.26 -13.11
C ASP A 179 -2.49 -10.10 -12.52
N GLN A 180 -2.71 -10.60 -11.32
CA GLN A 180 -1.76 -11.46 -10.63
C GLN A 180 -2.03 -12.92 -11.02
N PRO A 181 -1.01 -13.73 -11.31
CA PRO A 181 -1.21 -15.12 -11.71
C PRO A 181 -1.99 -15.90 -10.64
N ASN A 182 -2.92 -16.77 -11.04
CA ASN A 182 -3.80 -17.55 -10.15
C ASN A 182 -4.60 -16.75 -9.10
N ALA A 183 -4.72 -15.44 -9.26
CA ALA A 183 -5.56 -14.64 -8.37
C ALA A 183 -7.05 -14.90 -8.66
N ALA A 184 -7.87 -14.75 -7.61
CA ALA A 184 -9.32 -14.75 -7.77
C ALA A 184 -9.78 -13.58 -8.66
N ASP A 185 -10.99 -13.68 -9.19
CA ASP A 185 -11.55 -12.66 -10.07
C ASP A 185 -11.76 -11.30 -9.37
N PHE A 186 -12.19 -10.32 -10.16
CA PHE A 186 -12.50 -8.98 -9.67
C PHE A 186 -13.52 -8.99 -8.52
N VAL A 187 -14.55 -9.83 -8.57
CA VAL A 187 -15.58 -9.90 -7.51
C VAL A 187 -14.96 -10.27 -6.16
N ASN A 188 -13.95 -11.11 -6.17
CA ASN A 188 -13.20 -11.52 -4.98
C ASN A 188 -11.94 -10.70 -4.72
N ALA A 189 -11.70 -9.64 -5.50
CA ALA A 189 -10.55 -8.74 -5.39
C ALA A 189 -9.20 -9.46 -5.36
N GLY A 190 -9.05 -10.59 -6.08
CA GLY A 190 -7.88 -11.46 -5.93
C GLY A 190 -6.55 -10.75 -6.18
N SER A 191 -6.44 -10.05 -7.31
CA SER A 191 -5.24 -9.27 -7.65
C SER A 191 -4.99 -8.14 -6.65
N HIS A 192 -6.04 -7.52 -6.11
CA HIS A 192 -5.93 -6.41 -5.15
C HIS A 192 -5.33 -6.89 -3.83
N LEU A 193 -5.82 -8.04 -3.36
CA LEU A 193 -5.39 -8.66 -2.11
C LEU A 193 -4.00 -9.34 -2.22
N ARG A 194 -3.49 -9.59 -3.44
CA ARG A 194 -2.14 -10.14 -3.65
C ARG A 194 -1.05 -9.28 -3.01
N SER A 195 -1.22 -7.96 -2.98
CA SER A 195 -0.29 -7.04 -2.30
C SER A 195 -0.12 -7.40 -0.82
N ILE A 196 -1.19 -7.81 -0.14
CA ILE A 196 -1.18 -8.25 1.26
C ILE A 196 -0.43 -9.57 1.41
N GLU A 197 -0.71 -10.53 0.53
CA GLU A 197 -0.11 -11.88 0.57
C GLU A 197 1.40 -11.81 0.36
N LEU A 198 1.85 -11.07 -0.66
CA LEU A 198 3.27 -10.86 -0.93
C LEU A 198 3.95 -10.12 0.22
N PHE A 199 3.30 -9.08 0.77
CA PHE A 199 3.82 -8.36 1.93
C PHE A 199 3.94 -9.29 3.15
N ALA A 200 2.91 -10.09 3.45
CA ALA A 200 2.92 -11.05 4.54
C ALA A 200 4.04 -12.08 4.39
N TRP A 201 4.21 -12.62 3.19
CA TRP A 201 5.25 -13.59 2.88
C TRP A 201 6.66 -13.00 3.00
N SER A 202 6.84 -11.73 2.59
CA SER A 202 8.13 -11.03 2.69
C SER A 202 8.67 -10.90 4.12
N ILE A 203 7.81 -10.96 5.14
CA ILE A 203 8.23 -10.84 6.55
C ILE A 203 9.21 -11.97 6.89
N GLU A 204 8.85 -13.21 6.53
CA GLU A 204 9.58 -14.42 6.89
C GLU A 204 10.64 -14.81 5.84
N ASN A 205 10.65 -14.15 4.69
CA ASN A 205 11.45 -14.51 3.53
C ASN A 205 12.31 -13.33 3.02
N PRO A 206 13.25 -12.83 3.85
CA PRO A 206 14.14 -11.73 3.46
C PRO A 206 14.98 -12.10 2.23
N GLY A 207 15.08 -11.17 1.30
CA GLY A 207 15.83 -11.31 0.04
C GLY A 207 15.03 -11.97 -1.08
N GLU A 208 13.85 -12.53 -0.79
CA GLU A 208 13.15 -13.34 -1.76
C GLU A 208 12.36 -12.48 -2.77
N LEU A 209 11.68 -11.41 -2.35
CA LEU A 209 10.99 -10.50 -3.28
C LEU A 209 11.90 -9.39 -3.83
N ARG A 210 13.07 -9.75 -4.35
CA ARG A 210 14.01 -8.81 -4.96
C ARG A 210 13.74 -8.60 -6.44
N THR A 211 13.55 -7.34 -6.79
CA THR A 211 13.51 -6.87 -8.18
C THR A 211 14.91 -6.88 -8.78
N GLN A 212 15.01 -7.03 -10.10
CA GLN A 212 16.28 -6.94 -10.83
C GLN A 212 16.51 -5.55 -11.43
N PHE A 213 15.42 -4.85 -11.75
CA PHE A 213 15.45 -3.68 -12.61
C PHE A 213 14.67 -2.50 -12.04
N CYS A 214 15.31 -1.34 -12.05
CA CYS A 214 14.66 -0.04 -11.91
C CYS A 214 14.22 0.46 -13.30
N LEU A 215 13.02 1.03 -13.36
CA LEU A 215 12.45 1.67 -14.54
C LEU A 215 13.09 3.04 -14.71
N LYS A 216 13.58 3.35 -15.91
CA LYS A 216 14.25 4.63 -16.21
C LYS A 216 13.31 5.84 -16.16
N GLU A 217 12.02 5.59 -16.24
CA GLU A 217 10.97 6.60 -16.30
C GLU A 217 9.76 6.10 -15.52
N THR A 218 8.93 7.03 -15.05
CA THR A 218 7.63 6.72 -14.48
C THR A 218 6.72 6.12 -15.56
N PRO A 219 6.09 4.95 -15.32
CA PRO A 219 5.08 4.42 -16.22
C PRO A 219 3.92 5.40 -16.43
N THR A 220 3.42 5.50 -17.66
CA THR A 220 2.25 6.32 -18.00
C THR A 220 1.26 5.51 -18.82
N ILE A 221 0.08 6.10 -19.09
CA ILE A 221 -0.92 5.55 -20.02
C ILE A 221 -0.32 5.16 -21.38
N ASP A 222 0.49 6.02 -21.97
CA ASP A 222 1.07 5.80 -23.30
C ASP A 222 2.33 4.93 -23.26
N ARG A 223 2.87 4.69 -22.05
CA ARG A 223 4.10 3.93 -21.83
C ARG A 223 3.94 3.03 -20.59
N PRO A 224 3.21 1.90 -20.74
CA PRO A 224 3.01 0.95 -19.64
C PRO A 224 4.33 0.30 -19.21
N VAL A 225 4.29 -0.37 -18.06
CA VAL A 225 5.47 -0.90 -17.35
C VAL A 225 6.34 -1.81 -18.24
N ASP A 226 5.73 -2.60 -19.12
CA ASP A 226 6.43 -3.49 -20.05
C ASP A 226 7.18 -2.75 -21.18
N LYS A 227 6.82 -1.49 -21.47
CA LYS A 227 7.46 -0.65 -22.49
C LYS A 227 8.54 0.28 -21.93
N VAL A 228 8.62 0.43 -20.60
CA VAL A 228 9.61 1.32 -19.98
C VAL A 228 11.00 0.67 -20.01
N LYS A 229 12.01 1.46 -20.39
CA LYS A 229 13.42 1.01 -20.38
C LYS A 229 13.89 0.74 -18.95
N ARG A 230 14.74 -0.28 -18.81
CA ARG A 230 15.20 -0.79 -17.52
C ARG A 230 16.69 -0.52 -17.29
N THR A 231 17.08 -0.41 -16.02
CA THR A 231 18.48 -0.36 -15.59
C THR A 231 18.68 -1.39 -14.49
N VAL A 232 19.83 -2.06 -14.47
CA VAL A 232 20.19 -3.01 -13.41
C VAL A 232 20.40 -2.23 -12.11
N GLN A 233 19.41 -2.30 -11.24
CA GLN A 233 19.41 -1.73 -9.91
C GLN A 233 18.36 -2.50 -9.13
N PRO A 234 18.76 -3.38 -8.19
CA PRO A 234 17.80 -4.15 -7.42
C PRO A 234 17.21 -3.33 -6.27
N ALA A 235 15.96 -3.65 -5.93
CA ALA A 235 15.29 -3.23 -4.72
C ALA A 235 14.41 -4.38 -4.20
N GLU A 236 14.16 -4.40 -2.89
CA GLU A 236 13.39 -5.45 -2.24
C GLU A 236 11.98 -4.96 -1.90
N MET A 237 10.97 -5.75 -2.23
CA MET A 237 9.58 -5.46 -1.88
C MET A 237 9.27 -5.90 -0.44
N GLY A 238 8.39 -5.15 0.22
CA GLY A 238 7.74 -5.61 1.43
C GLY A 238 8.53 -5.27 2.69
N TYR A 239 8.48 -6.15 3.70
CA TYR A 239 8.92 -5.84 5.05
C TYR A 239 10.35 -5.28 5.13
N TRP A 240 11.24 -5.85 4.32
CA TRP A 240 12.67 -5.57 4.28
C TRP A 240 13.09 -4.50 3.26
N ALA A 241 12.14 -3.78 2.65
CA ALA A 241 12.47 -2.72 1.69
C ALA A 241 13.46 -1.69 2.25
N ASP A 242 14.54 -1.44 1.51
CA ASP A 242 15.59 -0.47 1.89
C ASP A 242 15.08 0.97 1.71
N PRO A 243 15.05 1.80 2.77
CA PRO A 243 14.66 3.20 2.67
C PRO A 243 15.50 4.06 1.71
N LYS A 244 16.65 3.54 1.23
CA LYS A 244 17.49 4.19 0.22
C LYS A 244 17.08 3.87 -1.21
N ALA A 245 16.26 2.83 -1.43
CA ALA A 245 15.76 2.50 -2.76
C ALA A 245 14.72 3.54 -3.16
N THR A 246 14.88 4.10 -4.37
CA THR A 246 13.99 5.14 -4.89
C THR A 246 13.68 4.90 -6.36
N GLY A 247 12.46 5.26 -6.76
CA GLY A 247 11.98 5.12 -8.14
C GLY A 247 11.01 3.96 -8.31
N CYS A 248 10.75 3.65 -9.59
CA CYS A 248 9.78 2.64 -9.99
C CYS A 248 10.50 1.34 -10.37
N TYR A 249 10.00 0.20 -9.93
CA TYR A 249 10.61 -1.10 -10.14
C TYR A 249 9.58 -2.12 -10.62
N TYR A 250 10.07 -3.19 -11.24
CA TYR A 250 9.25 -4.31 -11.67
C TYR A 250 9.64 -5.57 -10.93
N LEU A 251 8.64 -6.29 -10.43
CA LEU A 251 8.78 -7.61 -9.82
C LEU A 251 7.93 -8.61 -10.59
N GLU A 252 8.49 -9.77 -10.93
CA GLU A 252 7.75 -10.89 -11.50
C GLU A 252 7.55 -11.95 -10.42
N THR A 253 6.33 -12.50 -10.31
CA THR A 253 6.00 -13.58 -9.37
C THR A 253 5.16 -14.64 -10.08
N ASN A 254 5.26 -15.90 -9.65
CA ASN A 254 4.31 -16.93 -10.07
C ASN A 254 2.97 -16.77 -9.28
N GLY A 255 2.05 -17.72 -9.46
CA GLY A 255 0.70 -17.65 -8.90
C GLY A 255 0.50 -18.27 -7.51
N GLU A 256 1.55 -18.82 -6.90
CA GLU A 256 1.49 -19.48 -5.60
C GLU A 256 2.82 -19.38 -4.85
N GLU A 257 2.81 -19.50 -3.52
CA GLU A 257 4.04 -19.58 -2.75
C GLU A 257 5.00 -20.65 -3.33
N PRO A 258 6.29 -20.33 -3.55
CA PRO A 258 7.06 -19.21 -2.98
C PRO A 258 7.09 -17.90 -3.81
N TRP A 259 6.07 -17.60 -4.62
CA TRP A 259 5.97 -16.35 -5.38
C TRP A 259 7.13 -16.11 -6.37
N LYS A 260 7.77 -17.19 -6.84
CA LYS A 260 8.92 -17.17 -7.76
C LYS A 260 8.78 -18.24 -8.82
N GLU A 261 9.23 -17.95 -10.04
CA GLU A 261 9.53 -19.02 -10.97
C GLU A 261 10.69 -19.87 -10.42
N GLY A 262 10.54 -21.20 -10.45
CA GLY A 262 11.62 -22.11 -10.07
C GLY A 262 12.80 -21.90 -11.02
N PHE A 263 13.96 -21.57 -10.44
CA PHE A 263 15.23 -21.56 -11.17
C PHE A 263 15.72 -22.98 -11.45
#